data_AF-A0A3D3EUJ3-F1
#
_entry.id   AF-A0A3D3EUJ3-F1
#
_cell.length_a   1.000
_cell.length_b   1.000
_cell.length_c   1.000
_cell.angle_alpha   90.00
_cell.angle_beta   90.00
_cell.angle_gamma   90.00
#
_symmetry.space_group_name_H-M   'P 1'
#
loop_
_entity.id
_entity.type
_entity.pdbx_description
1 polymer ?
#
loop_
_entity_poly.entity_id
_entity_poly.type
_entity_poly.pdbx_seq_one_letter_code
_entity_poly.pdbx_strand_id
1 'polypeptide(L)'
;DGVCEPNYFHWPDRDTYPKLLRYIEQTKQKGDSLGGIIRVVARNVPAGLGDPIYEKLSANIAKAMFSIGTVRGILFGDGHDLASLPGSECNDQFVEGKCITNHHGGILGGVSTGQELRFDLVFRPVSSISLEQETVDYQERPSRIKLSGRHDSCHIPRVIPVCEAMLTICLADAIQYQRLNSGKQDLAGYREALDKLDEDLLLLLKRRREIVQQVKEYKLANHLAPKDPIREEEILQKAANLAQELDLDVDLVLRIMKLNLLVSAK
;
A
#
# COMPACT_ATOMS: atom_id res chain seq x y z
N ASP A 1 5.55 28.36 -0.32
CA ASP A 1 5.26 27.83 1.04
C ASP A 1 4.21 26.73 1.06
N GLY A 2 3.35 26.59 0.04
CA GLY A 2 2.43 25.45 -0.12
C GLY A 2 1.31 25.37 0.92
N VAL A 3 1.21 26.36 1.81
CA VAL A 3 0.12 26.48 2.77
C VAL A 3 -1.05 27.11 2.02
N CYS A 4 -2.04 26.28 1.66
CA CYS A 4 -3.29 26.77 1.08
C CYS A 4 -4.05 27.58 2.15
N GLU A 5 -4.59 28.75 1.78
CA GLU A 5 -5.59 29.41 2.62
C GLU A 5 -6.74 28.41 2.86
N PRO A 6 -7.23 28.26 4.11
CA PRO A 6 -8.21 27.25 4.45
C PRO A 6 -9.48 27.45 3.63
N ASN A 7 -9.75 26.52 2.73
CA ASN A 7 -10.96 26.45 1.93
C ASN A 7 -11.37 24.99 1.76
N TYR A 8 -12.63 24.77 1.39
CA TYR A 8 -13.22 23.42 1.35
C TYR A 8 -12.49 22.45 0.40
N PHE A 9 -11.82 22.97 -0.64
CA PHE A 9 -11.10 22.15 -1.62
C PHE A 9 -9.58 22.10 -1.37
N HIS A 10 -9.08 22.75 -0.32
CA HIS A 10 -7.64 22.98 -0.12
C HIS A 10 -6.96 23.56 -1.39
N TRP A 11 -7.70 24.39 -2.13
CA TRP A 11 -7.22 24.96 -3.38
C TRP A 11 -6.14 26.01 -3.11
N PRO A 12 -4.97 25.96 -3.77
CA PRO A 12 -3.82 26.79 -3.42
C PRO A 12 -3.93 28.24 -3.92
N ASP A 13 -4.64 28.47 -5.01
CA ASP A 13 -4.70 29.76 -5.69
C ASP A 13 -6.03 30.48 -5.44
N ARG A 14 -5.97 31.52 -4.61
CA ARG A 14 -7.12 32.33 -4.22
C ARG A 14 -7.82 33.01 -5.40
N ASP A 15 -7.09 33.41 -6.43
CA ASP A 15 -7.64 34.16 -7.57
C ASP A 15 -8.41 33.25 -8.53
N THR A 16 -8.04 31.97 -8.60
CA THR A 16 -8.74 30.97 -9.42
C THR A 16 -9.80 30.19 -8.65
N TYR A 17 -9.82 30.23 -7.33
CA TYR A 17 -10.82 29.54 -6.51
C TYR A 17 -12.28 29.87 -6.89
N PRO A 18 -12.68 31.13 -7.13
CA PRO A 18 -14.03 31.43 -7.60
C PRO A 18 -14.35 30.82 -8.98
N LYS A 19 -13.35 30.67 -9.86
CA LYS A 19 -13.51 30.03 -11.17
C LYS A 19 -13.74 28.53 -11.01
N LEU A 20 -13.00 27.87 -10.11
CA LEU A 20 -13.21 26.46 -9.75
C LEU A 20 -14.65 26.23 -9.28
N LEU A 21 -15.15 27.04 -8.34
CA LEU A 21 -16.52 26.89 -7.81
C LEU A 21 -17.58 27.03 -8.90
N ARG A 22 -17.43 28.01 -9.80
CA ARG A 22 -18.33 28.18 -10.95
C ARG A 22 -18.28 26.97 -11.88
N TYR A 23 -17.09 26.43 -12.14
CA TYR A 23 -16.92 25.27 -13.01
C TYR A 23 -17.59 24.02 -12.42
N ILE A 24 -17.42 23.75 -11.13
CA ILE A 24 -18.07 22.63 -10.43
C ILE A 24 -19.60 22.77 -10.48
N GLU A 25 -20.12 23.97 -10.23
CA GLU A 25 -21.56 24.23 -10.27
C GLU A 25 -22.13 24.06 -11.69
N GLN A 26 -21.42 24.54 -12.72
CA GLN A 26 -21.80 24.33 -14.13
C GLN A 26 -21.82 22.85 -14.50
N THR A 27 -20.82 22.06 -14.07
CA THR A 27 -20.78 20.62 -14.33
C THR A 27 -21.92 19.89 -13.62
N LYS A 28 -22.22 20.29 -12.37
CA LYS A 28 -23.35 19.77 -11.62
C LYS A 28 -24.69 20.07 -12.31
N GLN A 29 -24.87 21.27 -12.84
CA GLN A 29 -26.08 21.66 -13.59
C GLN A 29 -26.25 20.84 -14.88
N LYS A 30 -25.14 20.42 -15.50
CA LYS A 30 -25.14 19.49 -16.64
C LYS A 30 -25.40 18.03 -16.23
N GLY A 31 -25.52 17.75 -14.93
CA GLY A 31 -25.73 16.39 -14.43
C GLY A 31 -24.51 15.48 -14.56
N ASP A 32 -23.31 16.04 -14.66
CA ASP A 32 -22.04 15.33 -14.88
C ASP A 32 -21.12 15.48 -13.64
N SER A 33 -19.91 14.91 -13.68
CA SER A 33 -18.93 14.96 -12.60
C SER A 33 -17.51 15.31 -13.06
N LEU A 34 -16.66 15.67 -12.11
CA LEU A 34 -15.28 16.05 -12.30
C LEU A 34 -14.34 15.16 -11.48
N GLY A 35 -13.19 14.86 -12.07
CA GLY A 35 -12.03 14.32 -11.37
C GLY A 35 -11.14 15.44 -10.85
N GLY A 36 -9.85 15.16 -10.73
CA GLY A 36 -8.88 16.17 -10.33
C GLY A 36 -7.49 15.60 -10.09
N ILE A 37 -6.56 16.49 -9.81
CA ILE A 37 -5.20 16.14 -9.39
C ILE A 37 -5.01 16.70 -7.98
N ILE A 38 -4.53 15.85 -7.06
CA ILE A 38 -4.18 16.25 -5.69
C ILE A 38 -2.68 16.10 -5.54
N ARG A 39 -2.01 17.19 -5.17
CA ARG A 39 -0.62 17.16 -4.73
C ARG A 39 -0.56 16.82 -3.26
N VAL A 40 0.12 15.73 -2.92
CA VAL A 40 0.37 15.31 -1.56
C VAL A 40 1.80 15.65 -1.18
N VAL A 41 1.97 16.29 -0.02
CA VAL A 41 3.29 16.66 0.52
C VAL A 41 3.37 16.20 1.97
N ALA A 42 4.37 15.36 2.27
CA ALA A 42 4.73 15.00 3.63
C ALA A 42 6.10 15.60 3.98
N ARG A 43 6.13 16.35 5.08
CA ARG A 43 7.31 17.02 5.61
C ARG A 43 7.90 16.23 6.78
N ASN A 44 9.19 16.41 7.03
CA ASN A 44 9.90 15.77 8.14
C ASN A 44 9.81 14.23 8.11
N VAL A 45 9.70 13.65 6.92
CA VAL A 45 9.79 12.20 6.75
C VAL A 45 11.24 11.80 7.05
N PRO A 46 11.50 10.88 7.99
CA PRO A 46 12.86 10.41 8.26
C PRO A 46 13.53 9.86 7.00
N ALA A 47 14.83 10.09 6.84
CA ALA A 47 15.61 9.44 5.78
C ALA A 47 15.76 7.93 6.07
N GLY A 48 15.86 7.13 5.01
CA GLY A 48 16.11 5.68 5.11
C GLY A 48 14.87 4.82 5.37
N LEU A 49 13.66 5.31 5.09
CA LEU A 49 12.45 4.49 5.10
C LEU A 49 12.27 3.80 3.74
N GLY A 50 11.94 2.51 3.76
CA GLY A 50 11.75 1.67 2.57
C GLY A 50 12.90 0.70 2.33
N ASP A 51 12.81 -0.03 1.23
CA ASP A 51 13.80 -1.04 0.81
C ASP A 51 14.17 -0.84 -0.68
N PRO A 52 15.41 -1.12 -1.10
CA PRO A 52 15.83 -0.89 -2.48
C PRO A 52 15.25 -1.87 -3.52
N ILE A 53 14.60 -2.96 -3.11
CA ILE A 53 14.19 -4.05 -4.02
C ILE A 53 12.71 -4.36 -3.90
N TYR A 54 12.28 -4.96 -2.78
CA TYR A 54 10.95 -5.55 -2.63
C TYR A 54 9.96 -4.62 -1.95
N GLU A 55 10.41 -3.89 -0.93
CA GLU A 55 9.57 -3.01 -0.10
C GLU A 55 9.90 -1.53 -0.35
N LYS A 56 10.08 -1.16 -1.63
CA LYS A 56 10.33 0.22 -2.05
C LYS A 56 9.22 1.14 -1.53
N LEU A 57 9.61 2.22 -0.87
CA LEU A 57 8.68 3.18 -0.29
C LEU A 57 7.74 3.74 -1.36
N SER A 58 8.25 4.08 -2.54
CA SER A 58 7.42 4.58 -3.66
C SER A 58 6.42 3.53 -4.15
N ALA A 59 6.78 2.24 -4.18
CA ALA A 59 5.89 1.17 -4.58
C ALA A 59 4.79 0.94 -3.54
N ASN A 60 5.13 0.98 -2.25
CA ASN A 60 4.17 0.83 -1.16
C ASN A 60 3.21 2.02 -1.05
N ILE A 61 3.70 3.25 -1.23
CA ILE A 61 2.86 4.44 -1.35
C ILE A 61 1.94 4.30 -2.56
N ALA A 62 2.48 3.93 -3.74
CA ALA A 62 1.66 3.76 -4.93
C ALA A 62 0.55 2.73 -4.71
N LYS A 63 0.87 1.56 -4.15
CA LYS A 63 -0.10 0.51 -3.79
C LYS A 63 -1.20 1.05 -2.86
N ALA A 64 -0.82 1.76 -1.80
CA ALA A 64 -1.76 2.36 -0.86
C ALA A 64 -2.67 3.38 -1.57
N MET A 65 -2.11 4.26 -2.40
CA MET A 65 -2.87 5.28 -3.10
C MET A 65 -3.79 4.69 -4.17
N PHE A 66 -3.35 3.66 -4.91
CA PHE A 66 -4.18 2.96 -5.89
C PHE A 66 -5.32 2.15 -5.26
N SER A 67 -5.25 1.80 -3.98
CA SER A 67 -6.41 1.20 -3.28
C SER A 67 -7.56 2.18 -3.05
N ILE A 68 -7.32 3.49 -3.20
CA ILE A 68 -8.37 4.50 -3.20
C ILE A 68 -9.10 4.43 -4.54
N GLY A 69 -10.37 4.00 -4.53
CA GLY A 69 -11.07 3.49 -5.73
C GLY A 69 -11.11 4.40 -6.97
N THR A 70 -10.95 5.72 -6.81
CA THR A 70 -10.95 6.70 -7.91
C THR A 70 -9.56 7.08 -8.44
N VAL A 71 -8.48 6.65 -7.80
CA VAL A 71 -7.11 6.94 -8.24
C VAL A 71 -6.80 6.14 -9.51
N ARG A 72 -6.17 6.81 -10.49
CA ARG A 72 -5.76 6.23 -11.78
C ARG A 72 -4.32 6.53 -12.17
N GLY A 73 -3.63 7.36 -11.39
CA GLY A 73 -2.22 7.66 -11.61
C GLY A 73 -1.57 8.23 -10.36
N ILE A 74 -0.26 8.01 -10.26
CA ILE A 74 0.62 8.62 -9.25
C ILE A 74 1.90 9.07 -9.94
N LEU A 75 2.37 10.26 -9.58
CA LEU A 75 3.54 10.90 -10.17
C LEU A 75 4.42 11.44 -9.04
N PHE A 76 5.61 10.87 -8.84
CA PHE A 76 6.53 11.32 -7.79
C PHE A 76 7.34 12.53 -8.24
N GLY A 77 7.66 13.41 -7.28
CA GLY A 77 8.54 14.56 -7.49
C GLY A 77 8.01 15.55 -8.50
N ASP A 78 8.74 15.73 -9.59
CA ASP A 78 8.35 16.62 -10.70
C ASP A 78 7.47 15.93 -11.74
N GLY A 79 7.14 14.65 -11.52
CA GLY A 79 6.10 13.95 -12.26
C GLY A 79 6.38 13.85 -13.75
N HIS A 80 5.47 14.40 -14.56
CA HIS A 80 5.59 14.34 -16.02
C HIS A 80 6.76 15.16 -16.57
N ASP A 81 7.18 16.21 -15.88
CA ASP A 81 8.25 17.10 -16.34
C ASP A 81 9.58 16.34 -16.46
N LEU A 82 9.80 15.34 -15.59
CA LEU A 82 10.98 14.46 -15.61
C LEU A 82 11.18 13.76 -16.97
N ALA A 83 10.09 13.44 -17.67
CA ALA A 83 10.17 12.75 -18.96
C ALA A 83 10.72 13.63 -20.10
N SER A 84 10.74 14.96 -19.91
CA SER A 84 11.20 15.92 -20.91
C SER A 84 12.61 16.43 -20.65
N LEU A 85 13.22 16.08 -19.51
CA LEU A 85 14.52 16.60 -19.09
C LEU A 85 15.69 15.70 -19.50
N PRO A 86 16.83 16.25 -19.92
CA PRO A 86 18.07 15.50 -20.02
C PRO A 86 18.55 15.08 -18.62
N GLY A 87 19.26 13.95 -18.52
CA GLY A 87 19.72 13.43 -17.22
C GLY A 87 20.57 14.41 -16.41
N SER A 88 21.34 15.28 -17.07
CA SER A 88 22.13 16.33 -16.40
C SER A 88 21.28 17.37 -15.65
N GLU A 89 20.04 17.57 -16.09
CA GLU A 89 19.08 18.51 -15.49
C GLU A 89 18.11 17.79 -14.53
N CYS A 90 17.84 16.51 -14.77
CA CYS A 90 16.97 15.68 -13.93
C CYS A 90 17.66 15.19 -12.65
N ASN A 91 18.98 14.97 -12.69
CA ASN A 91 19.74 14.45 -11.57
C ASN A 91 19.76 15.45 -10.41
N ASP A 92 19.24 15.01 -9.26
CA ASP A 92 19.39 15.73 -8.02
C ASP A 92 20.85 15.66 -7.53
N GLN A 93 21.56 16.80 -7.59
CA GLN A 93 22.98 16.86 -7.27
C GLN A 93 23.24 16.98 -5.76
N PHE A 94 24.39 16.46 -5.32
CA PHE A 94 24.82 16.53 -3.93
C PHE A 94 26.02 17.46 -3.79
N VAL A 95 25.90 18.47 -2.92
CA VAL A 95 26.97 19.41 -2.58
C VAL A 95 27.14 19.39 -1.06
N GLU A 96 28.37 19.14 -0.59
CA GLU A 96 28.69 19.01 0.84
C GLU A 96 27.79 17.99 1.58
N GLY A 97 27.44 16.90 0.91
CA GLY A 97 26.57 15.85 1.48
C GLY A 97 25.08 16.20 1.54
N LYS A 98 24.66 17.34 0.97
CA LYS A 98 23.26 17.76 0.88
C LYS A 98 22.77 17.74 -0.56
N CYS A 99 21.58 17.18 -0.75
CA CYS A 99 20.87 17.23 -2.02
C CYS A 99 20.35 18.66 -2.26
N ILE A 100 20.72 19.27 -3.39
CA ILE A 100 20.43 20.69 -3.66
C ILE A 100 19.04 20.92 -4.28
N THR A 101 18.50 19.92 -4.97
CA THR A 101 17.18 19.91 -5.60
C THR A 101 16.34 18.75 -5.07
N ASN A 102 15.07 18.65 -5.46
CA ASN A 102 14.18 17.56 -5.05
C ASN A 102 13.27 17.13 -6.21
N HIS A 103 13.87 16.88 -7.37
CA HIS A 103 13.22 16.38 -8.58
C HIS A 103 12.65 14.97 -8.34
N HIS A 104 13.33 14.15 -7.53
CA HIS A 104 12.90 12.81 -7.13
C HIS A 104 11.75 12.79 -6.11
N GLY A 105 11.34 13.94 -5.55
CA GLY A 105 10.18 14.04 -4.66
C GLY A 105 10.32 13.32 -3.32
N GLY A 106 11.50 13.35 -2.73
CA GLY A 106 11.81 12.77 -1.41
C GLY A 106 12.08 11.26 -1.41
N ILE A 107 12.07 10.57 -2.55
CA ILE A 107 12.40 9.14 -2.65
C ILE A 107 13.47 8.92 -3.73
N LEU A 108 14.60 8.31 -3.36
CA LEU A 108 15.66 7.92 -4.28
C LEU A 108 15.96 6.43 -4.10
N GLY A 109 16.05 5.67 -5.19
CA GLY A 109 16.33 4.23 -5.11
C GLY A 109 15.28 3.40 -4.36
N GLY A 110 14.09 3.95 -4.10
CA GLY A 110 13.05 3.30 -3.30
C GLY A 110 13.12 3.60 -1.79
N VAL A 111 14.05 4.45 -1.35
CA VAL A 111 14.17 4.87 0.05
C VAL A 111 13.94 6.38 0.22
N SER A 112 13.40 6.79 1.36
CA SER A 112 13.23 8.23 1.65
C SER A 112 14.58 8.92 1.82
N THR A 113 14.70 10.15 1.30
CA THR A 113 15.94 10.94 1.37
C THR A 113 16.00 11.89 2.56
N GLY A 114 14.88 12.08 3.27
CA GLY A 114 14.74 13.09 4.33
C GLY A 114 14.27 14.46 3.84
N GLN A 115 14.24 14.67 2.51
CA GLN A 115 13.59 15.84 1.91
C GLN A 115 12.06 15.69 1.91
N GLU A 116 11.34 16.74 1.49
CA GLU A 116 9.89 16.67 1.35
C GLU A 116 9.50 15.53 0.39
N LEU A 117 8.68 14.61 0.91
CA LEU A 117 8.04 13.58 0.12
C LEU A 117 6.89 14.23 -0.65
N ARG A 118 6.97 14.23 -1.98
CA ARG A 118 5.99 14.88 -2.86
C ARG A 118 5.55 13.94 -3.98
N PHE A 119 4.25 13.84 -4.20
CA PHE A 119 3.68 13.19 -5.37
C PHE A 119 2.30 13.75 -5.71
N ASP A 120 1.92 13.63 -6.98
CA ASP A 120 0.61 13.99 -7.49
C ASP A 120 -0.23 12.73 -7.74
N LEU A 121 -1.49 12.79 -7.33
CA LEU A 121 -2.48 11.73 -7.53
C LEU A 121 -3.53 12.15 -8.55
N VAL A 122 -3.75 11.30 -9.55
CA VAL A 122 -4.75 11.53 -10.59
C VAL A 122 -6.05 10.81 -10.24
N PHE A 123 -7.13 11.56 -10.11
CA PHE A 123 -8.46 11.05 -9.79
C PHE A 123 -9.38 11.12 -11.01
N ARG A 124 -10.01 10.00 -11.34
CA ARG A 124 -11.07 9.98 -12.35
C ARG A 124 -12.35 10.66 -11.83
N PRO A 125 -13.20 11.21 -12.70
CA PRO A 125 -14.57 11.61 -12.34
C PRO A 125 -15.39 10.44 -11.79
N VAL A 126 -16.38 10.73 -10.96
CA VAL A 126 -17.29 9.74 -10.37
C VAL A 126 -18.16 9.14 -11.48
N SER A 127 -18.31 7.80 -11.53
CA SER A 127 -19.14 7.16 -12.57
C SER A 127 -20.63 7.46 -12.43
N SER A 128 -21.09 7.73 -11.21
CA SER A 128 -22.50 7.93 -10.90
C SER A 128 -22.94 9.35 -11.22
N ILE A 129 -23.40 9.57 -12.45
CA ILE A 129 -23.89 10.86 -12.96
C ILE A 129 -25.35 10.76 -13.41
N SER A 130 -26.02 11.91 -13.56
CA SER A 130 -27.44 11.99 -13.93
C SER A 130 -27.69 11.95 -15.44
N LEU A 131 -26.63 12.00 -16.24
CA LEU A 131 -26.68 11.77 -17.68
C LEU A 131 -26.95 10.29 -17.98
N GLU A 132 -27.82 10.02 -18.94
CA GLU A 132 -28.11 8.66 -19.41
C GLU A 132 -26.87 8.08 -20.12
N GLN A 133 -26.50 6.84 -19.78
CA GLN A 133 -25.37 6.14 -20.36
C GLN A 133 -25.77 4.77 -20.88
N GLU A 134 -25.02 4.29 -21.86
CA GLU A 134 -25.13 2.93 -22.37
C GLU A 134 -24.49 1.95 -21.39
N THR A 135 -25.13 0.79 -21.21
CA THR A 135 -24.63 -0.30 -20.38
C THR A 135 -25.18 -1.62 -20.93
N VAL A 136 -24.86 -2.74 -20.28
CA VAL A 136 -25.52 -4.03 -20.49
C VAL A 136 -26.20 -4.52 -19.21
N ASP A 137 -27.20 -5.38 -19.35
CA ASP A 137 -27.78 -6.11 -18.22
C ASP A 137 -26.97 -7.38 -17.88
N TYR A 138 -27.41 -8.14 -16.86
CA TYR A 138 -26.74 -9.39 -16.44
C TYR A 138 -26.77 -10.51 -17.50
N GLN A 139 -27.53 -10.33 -18.59
CA GLN A 139 -27.61 -11.25 -19.73
C GLN A 139 -26.84 -10.68 -20.93
N GLU A 140 -25.98 -9.68 -20.71
CA GLU A 140 -25.16 -8.99 -21.73
C GLU A 140 -25.97 -8.27 -22.81
N ARG A 141 -27.25 -7.98 -22.55
CA ARG A 141 -28.10 -7.29 -23.53
C ARG A 141 -27.94 -5.77 -23.40
N PRO A 142 -27.85 -5.03 -24.53
CA PRO A 142 -27.76 -3.57 -24.51
C PRO A 142 -28.90 -2.93 -23.71
N SER A 143 -28.55 -2.01 -22.82
CA SER A 143 -29.47 -1.31 -21.93
C SER A 143 -28.98 0.12 -21.69
N ARG A 144 -29.80 0.92 -21.00
CA ARG A 144 -29.46 2.28 -20.61
C ARG A 144 -29.60 2.45 -19.11
N ILE A 145 -28.67 3.18 -18.51
CA ILE A 145 -28.69 3.52 -17.09
C ILE A 145 -28.75 5.03 -16.92
N LYS A 146 -29.68 5.48 -16.06
CA LYS A 146 -29.78 6.87 -15.63
C LYS A 146 -29.97 6.90 -14.14
N LEU A 147 -28.98 7.42 -13.43
CA LEU A 147 -29.01 7.46 -11.97
C LEU A 147 -29.73 8.72 -11.49
N SER A 148 -30.59 8.54 -10.49
CA SER A 148 -31.30 9.62 -9.82
C SER A 148 -30.84 9.76 -8.37
N GLY A 149 -30.91 10.98 -7.83
CA GLY A 149 -30.52 11.28 -6.46
C GLY A 149 -29.38 12.28 -6.36
N ARG A 150 -28.81 12.40 -5.16
CA ARG A 150 -27.67 13.28 -4.90
C ARG A 150 -26.38 12.51 -5.17
N HIS A 151 -25.63 12.95 -6.17
CA HIS A 151 -24.29 12.46 -6.45
C HIS A 151 -23.28 13.59 -6.27
N ASP A 152 -22.05 13.24 -5.89
CA ASP A 152 -20.98 14.22 -5.82
C ASP A 152 -20.55 14.61 -7.24
N SER A 153 -20.72 15.89 -7.61
CA SER A 153 -20.20 16.43 -8.87
C SER A 153 -18.67 16.55 -8.86
N CYS A 154 -18.06 16.55 -7.67
CA CYS A 154 -16.62 16.49 -7.47
C CYS A 154 -16.35 15.88 -6.09
N HIS A 155 -15.73 14.71 -6.04
CA HIS A 155 -15.43 13.98 -4.81
C HIS A 155 -14.07 14.35 -4.19
N ILE A 156 -13.30 15.23 -4.84
CA ILE A 156 -11.94 15.62 -4.43
C ILE A 156 -11.84 16.03 -2.95
N PRO A 157 -12.70 16.93 -2.40
CA PRO A 157 -12.63 17.29 -0.99
C PRO A 157 -12.76 16.11 -0.02
N ARG A 158 -13.49 15.07 -0.41
CA ARG A 158 -13.74 13.89 0.43
C ARG A 158 -12.56 12.92 0.44
N VAL A 159 -11.79 12.87 -0.65
CA VAL A 159 -10.65 11.95 -0.77
C VAL A 159 -9.36 12.53 -0.19
N ILE A 160 -9.25 13.84 0.01
CA ILE A 160 -8.10 14.48 0.67
C ILE A 160 -7.78 13.82 2.03
N PRO A 161 -8.69 13.75 3.01
CA PRO A 161 -8.40 13.11 4.29
C PRO A 161 -8.12 11.60 4.16
N VAL A 162 -8.65 10.95 3.13
CA VAL A 162 -8.35 9.53 2.84
C VAL A 162 -6.90 9.38 2.36
N CYS A 163 -6.42 10.27 1.50
CA CYS A 163 -5.03 10.27 1.04
C CYS A 163 -4.06 10.51 2.20
N GLU A 164 -4.37 11.48 3.07
CA GLU A 164 -3.59 11.75 4.28
C GLU A 164 -3.51 10.54 5.20
N ALA A 165 -4.66 9.90 5.48
CA ALA A 165 -4.72 8.70 6.31
C ALA A 165 -3.94 7.52 5.70
N MET A 166 -4.13 7.25 4.40
CA MET A 166 -3.43 6.17 3.70
C MET A 166 -1.91 6.39 3.68
N LEU A 167 -1.45 7.64 3.46
CA LEU A 167 -0.03 7.96 3.49
C LEU A 167 0.52 7.80 4.91
N THR A 168 -0.22 8.25 5.92
CA THR A 168 0.17 8.14 7.33
C THR A 168 0.36 6.67 7.74
N ILE A 169 -0.59 5.80 7.38
CA ILE A 169 -0.50 4.36 7.66
C ILE A 169 0.71 3.75 6.92
N CYS A 170 0.88 4.08 5.64
CA CYS A 170 2.01 3.57 4.85
C CYS A 170 3.37 3.99 5.44
N LEU A 171 3.50 5.24 5.90
CA LEU A 171 4.71 5.72 6.56
C LEU A 171 4.90 5.08 7.94
N ALA A 172 3.84 4.85 8.70
CA ALA A 172 3.91 4.16 9.98
C ALA A 172 4.42 2.72 9.82
N ASP A 173 3.91 2.00 8.82
CA ASP A 173 4.38 0.65 8.47
C ASP A 173 5.85 0.67 8.05
N ALA A 174 6.26 1.62 7.19
CA ALA A 174 7.65 1.76 6.77
C ALA A 174 8.60 2.08 7.93
N ILE A 175 8.17 2.93 8.88
CA ILE A 175 8.93 3.21 10.11
C ILE A 175 9.05 1.95 10.96
N GLN A 176 7.96 1.20 11.13
CA GLN A 176 7.98 -0.02 11.94
C GLN A 176 8.86 -1.09 11.30
N TYR A 177 8.80 -1.25 9.98
CA TYR A 177 9.68 -2.13 9.21
C TYR A 177 11.14 -1.72 9.37
N GLN A 178 11.43 -0.42 9.27
CA GLN A 178 12.80 0.05 9.47
C GLN A 178 13.27 -0.19 10.91
N ARG A 179 12.42 -0.04 11.93
CA ARG A 179 12.77 -0.36 13.33
C ARG A 179 13.09 -1.83 13.55
N LEU A 180 12.41 -2.73 12.84
CA LEU A 180 12.74 -4.16 12.85
C LEU A 180 14.14 -4.42 12.29
N ASN A 181 14.48 -3.78 11.17
CA ASN A 181 15.77 -3.95 10.50
C ASN A 181 16.93 -3.21 11.18
N SER A 182 16.66 -2.06 11.78
CA SER A 182 17.63 -1.14 12.38
C SER A 182 17.61 -1.11 13.90
N GLY A 183 17.00 -2.13 14.53
CA GLY A 183 16.89 -2.26 15.98
C GLY A 183 18.21 -1.85 16.64
N LYS A 184 18.13 -1.05 17.71
CA LYS A 184 19.33 -0.60 18.43
C LYS A 184 20.26 -1.80 18.57
N GLN A 185 21.52 -1.64 18.18
CA GLN A 185 22.55 -2.68 18.39
C GLN A 185 22.96 -2.70 19.88
N ASP A 186 21.96 -2.75 20.74
CA ASP A 186 22.03 -2.93 22.18
C ASP A 186 21.07 -4.05 22.58
N LEU A 187 21.20 -4.53 23.81
CA LEU A 187 20.42 -5.67 24.30
C LEU A 187 18.91 -5.41 24.25
N ALA A 188 18.47 -4.16 24.40
CA ALA A 188 17.04 -3.82 24.37
C ALA A 188 16.49 -3.94 22.94
N GLY A 189 17.22 -3.46 21.93
CA GLY A 189 16.84 -3.60 20.53
C GLY A 189 16.80 -5.06 20.06
N TYR A 190 17.77 -5.88 20.46
CA TYR A 190 17.74 -7.31 20.15
C TYR A 190 16.56 -8.04 20.80
N ARG A 191 16.22 -7.70 22.06
CA ARG A 191 15.05 -8.27 22.73
C ARG A 191 13.75 -7.86 22.06
N GLU A 192 13.60 -6.60 21.67
CA GLU A 192 12.43 -6.14 20.94
C GLU A 192 12.28 -6.85 19.59
N ALA A 193 13.38 -7.11 18.89
CA ALA A 193 13.36 -7.88 17.65
C ALA A 193 12.94 -9.35 17.89
N LEU A 194 13.47 -9.98 18.95
CA LEU A 194 13.07 -11.34 19.34
C LEU A 194 11.58 -11.41 19.72
N ASP A 195 11.08 -10.47 20.53
CA ASP A 195 9.67 -10.44 20.94
C ASP A 195 8.73 -10.37 19.72
N LYS A 196 9.10 -9.61 18.69
CA LYS A 196 8.32 -9.52 17.43
C LYS A 196 8.38 -10.80 16.61
N LEU A 197 9.55 -11.42 16.50
CA LEU A 197 9.69 -12.73 15.84
C LEU A 197 8.86 -13.80 16.56
N ASP A 198 8.84 -13.78 17.88
CA ASP A 198 8.04 -14.69 18.69
C ASP A 198 6.53 -14.45 18.49
N GLU A 199 6.08 -13.19 18.39
CA GLU A 199 4.70 -12.85 18.05
C GLU A 199 4.31 -13.35 16.65
N ASP A 200 5.19 -13.15 15.65
CA ASP A 200 4.98 -13.66 14.29
C ASP A 200 4.87 -15.19 14.25
N LEU A 201 5.70 -15.90 15.02
CA LEU A 201 5.60 -17.35 15.17
C LEU A 201 4.25 -17.78 15.75
N LEU A 202 3.73 -17.07 16.75
CA LEU A 202 2.41 -17.36 17.33
C LEU A 202 1.27 -17.11 16.34
N LEU A 203 1.34 -16.02 15.57
CA LEU A 203 0.37 -15.71 14.52
C LEU A 203 0.39 -16.77 13.40
N LEU A 204 1.57 -17.22 13.00
CA LEU A 204 1.74 -18.32 12.03
C LEU A 204 1.14 -19.63 12.55
N LEU A 205 1.34 -19.96 13.82
CA LEU A 205 0.73 -21.14 14.45
C LEU A 205 -0.80 -21.05 14.47
N LYS A 206 -1.35 -19.86 14.78
CA LYS A 206 -2.80 -19.61 14.74
C LYS A 206 -3.38 -19.81 13.33
N ARG A 207 -2.75 -19.21 12.31
CA ARG A 207 -3.16 -19.37 10.90
C ARG A 207 -3.06 -20.82 10.44
N ARG A 208 -1.99 -21.52 10.82
CA ARG A 208 -1.84 -22.95 10.54
C ARG A 208 -3.00 -23.76 11.12
N ARG A 209 -3.39 -23.51 12.38
CA ARG A 209 -4.51 -24.21 13.03
C ARG A 209 -5.83 -24.03 12.29
N GLU A 210 -6.09 -22.84 11.76
CA GLU A 210 -7.30 -22.56 10.97
C GLU A 210 -7.32 -23.37 9.66
N ILE A 211 -6.20 -23.45 8.95
CA ILE A 211 -6.07 -24.27 7.75
C ILE A 211 -6.24 -25.77 8.09
N VAL A 212 -5.64 -26.24 9.17
CA VAL A 212 -5.79 -27.64 9.63
C VAL A 212 -7.25 -27.97 9.90
N GLN A 213 -8.01 -27.05 10.48
CA GLN A 213 -9.45 -27.23 10.71
C GLN A 213 -10.22 -27.35 9.39
N GLN A 214 -9.92 -26.52 8.39
CA GLN A 214 -10.51 -26.63 7.05
C GLN A 214 -10.16 -27.97 6.37
N VAL A 215 -8.92 -28.44 6.51
CA VAL A 215 -8.49 -29.75 6.00
C VAL A 215 -9.27 -30.88 6.69
N LYS A 216 -9.48 -30.80 8.01
CA LYS A 216 -10.27 -31.78 8.77
C LYS A 216 -11.71 -31.86 8.26
N GLU A 217 -12.37 -30.71 8.10
CA GLU A 217 -13.73 -30.61 7.55
C GLU A 217 -13.82 -31.20 6.14
N TYR A 218 -12.86 -30.87 5.28
CA TYR A 218 -12.78 -31.41 3.92
C TYR A 218 -12.61 -32.93 3.91
N LYS A 219 -11.71 -33.48 4.74
CA LYS A 219 -11.49 -34.92 4.85
C LYS A 219 -12.74 -35.65 5.32
N LEU A 220 -13.47 -35.09 6.30
CA LEU A 220 -14.73 -35.65 6.79
C LEU A 220 -15.80 -35.67 5.70
N ALA A 221 -15.98 -34.56 4.98
CA ALA A 221 -16.96 -34.47 3.89
C ALA A 221 -16.68 -35.45 2.74
N ASN A 222 -15.40 -35.76 2.50
CA ASN A 222 -14.96 -36.62 1.40
C ASN A 222 -14.55 -38.04 1.84
N HIS A 223 -14.82 -38.43 3.10
CA HIS A 223 -14.50 -39.76 3.65
C HIS A 223 -13.02 -40.16 3.51
N LEU A 224 -12.11 -39.17 3.61
CA LEU A 224 -10.67 -39.38 3.48
C LEU A 224 -10.04 -39.73 4.82
N ALA A 225 -8.93 -40.48 4.77
CA ALA A 225 -8.18 -40.89 5.95
C ALA A 225 -7.65 -39.66 6.74
N PRO A 226 -7.80 -39.64 8.08
CA PRO A 226 -7.30 -38.55 8.91
C PRO A 226 -5.79 -38.36 8.81
N LYS A 227 -5.04 -39.47 8.75
CA LYS A 227 -3.58 -39.50 8.63
C LYS A 227 -3.12 -39.94 7.25
N ASP A 228 -1.96 -39.43 6.86
CA ASP A 228 -1.25 -39.82 5.64
C ASP A 228 0.24 -39.96 6.00
N PRO A 229 0.69 -41.17 6.39
CA PRO A 229 2.06 -41.38 6.85
C PRO A 229 3.12 -41.02 5.81
N ILE A 230 2.83 -41.26 4.53
CA ILE A 230 3.74 -40.96 3.43
C ILE A 230 3.92 -39.44 3.34
N ARG A 231 2.82 -38.69 3.35
CA ARG A 231 2.87 -37.23 3.31
C ARG A 231 3.53 -36.63 4.56
N GLU A 232 3.29 -37.22 5.73
CA GLU A 232 3.92 -36.78 6.98
C GLU A 232 5.45 -36.95 6.94
N GLU A 233 5.94 -38.08 6.40
CA GLU A 233 7.37 -38.33 6.20
C GLU A 233 7.99 -37.35 5.19
N GLU A 234 7.31 -37.07 4.07
CA GLU A 234 7.75 -36.07 3.09
C GLU A 234 7.90 -34.66 3.70
N ILE A 235 6.96 -34.26 4.57
CA ILE A 235 7.00 -32.96 5.25
C ILE A 235 8.23 -32.88 6.16
N LEU A 236 8.51 -33.94 6.92
CA LEU A 236 9.67 -33.99 7.81
C LEU A 236 10.99 -33.97 7.02
N GLN A 237 11.08 -34.71 5.91
CA GLN A 237 12.28 -34.70 5.07
C GLN A 237 12.53 -33.31 4.45
N LYS A 238 11.48 -32.65 3.94
CA LYS A 238 11.59 -31.28 3.41
C LYS A 238 12.03 -30.28 4.48
N ALA A 239 11.47 -30.39 5.69
CA ALA A 239 11.85 -29.54 6.80
C ALA A 239 13.32 -29.76 7.23
N ALA A 240 13.80 -31.02 7.23
CA ALA A 240 15.19 -31.32 7.54
C ALA A 240 16.15 -30.72 6.50
N ASN A 241 15.85 -30.86 5.21
CA ASN A 241 16.67 -30.29 4.13
C ASN A 241 16.72 -28.76 4.23
N LEU A 242 15.57 -28.11 4.43
CA LEU A 242 15.51 -26.65 4.58
C LEU A 242 16.25 -26.16 5.84
N ALA A 243 16.17 -26.93 6.94
CA ALA A 243 16.94 -26.62 8.14
C ALA A 243 18.44 -26.64 7.88
N GLN A 244 18.94 -27.61 7.10
CA GLN A 244 20.35 -27.66 6.70
C GLN A 244 20.73 -26.48 5.80
N GLU A 245 19.90 -26.12 4.82
CA GLU A 245 20.14 -24.97 3.93
C GLU A 245 20.21 -23.63 4.68
N LEU A 246 19.45 -23.50 5.76
CA LEU A 246 19.36 -22.30 6.59
C LEU A 246 20.30 -22.31 7.82
N ASP A 247 21.17 -23.33 7.94
CA ASP A 247 22.08 -23.51 9.10
C ASP A 247 21.36 -23.57 10.47
N LEU A 248 20.22 -24.28 10.51
CA LEU A 248 19.41 -24.51 11.71
C LEU A 248 19.65 -25.89 12.32
N ASP A 249 19.43 -26.02 13.63
CA ASP A 249 19.43 -27.32 14.32
C ASP A 249 18.27 -28.20 13.77
N VAL A 250 18.66 -29.22 12.99
CA VAL A 250 17.74 -30.17 12.34
C VAL A 250 16.87 -30.90 13.36
N ASP A 251 17.42 -31.31 14.50
CA ASP A 251 16.68 -32.04 15.53
C ASP A 251 15.64 -31.14 16.22
N LEU A 252 15.96 -29.87 16.43
CA LEU A 252 15.01 -28.88 16.93
C LEU A 252 13.86 -28.66 15.94
N VAL A 253 14.18 -28.42 14.66
CA VAL A 253 13.17 -28.22 13.61
C VAL A 253 12.26 -29.44 13.49
N LEU A 254 12.83 -30.65 13.47
CA LEU A 254 12.05 -31.89 13.40
C LEU A 254 11.15 -32.08 14.62
N ARG A 255 11.59 -31.70 15.83
CA ARG A 255 10.74 -31.73 17.04
C ARG A 255 9.55 -30.79 16.90
N ILE A 256 9.77 -29.55 16.44
CA ILE A 256 8.69 -28.57 16.21
C ILE A 256 7.70 -29.10 15.17
N MET A 257 8.19 -29.63 14.06
CA MET A 257 7.34 -30.16 12.98
C MET A 257 6.52 -31.36 13.43
N LYS A 258 7.10 -32.28 14.21
CA LYS A 258 6.38 -33.42 14.81
C LYS A 258 5.28 -32.95 15.75
N LEU A 259 5.55 -31.96 16.61
CA LEU A 259 4.52 -31.37 17.48
C LEU A 259 3.36 -30.77 16.67
N ASN A 260 3.67 -30.03 15.60
CA ASN A 260 2.68 -29.45 14.71
C ASN A 260 1.80 -30.51 14.02
N LEU A 261 2.37 -31.65 13.61
CA LEU A 261 1.63 -32.77 13.03
C LEU A 261 0.73 -33.48 14.06
N LEU A 262 1.22 -33.66 15.30
CA LEU A 262 0.44 -34.28 16.38
C LEU A 262 -0.82 -33.49 16.74
N VAL A 263 -0.73 -32.15 16.79
CA VAL A 263 -1.89 -31.27 17.05
C VAL A 263 -2.92 -31.33 15.93
N SER A 264 -2.50 -31.71 14.71
CA SER A 264 -3.38 -31.80 13.53
C SER A 264 -4.12 -33.13 13.44
N ALA A 265 -3.74 -34.13 14.23
CA ALA A 265 -4.31 -35.48 14.21
C ALA A 265 -5.44 -35.71 15.23
N LYS A 266 -5.77 -34.71 16.06
CA LYS A 266 -6.89 -34.73 17.02
C LYS A 266 -8.13 -34.02 16.45
#